data_AF-A0A497SH86-F1
#
_entry.id   AF-A0A497SH86-F1
#
_cell.length_a   1.000
_cell.length_b   1.000
_cell.length_c   1.000
_cell.angle_alpha   90.00
_cell.angle_beta   90.00
_cell.angle_gamma   90.00
#
_symmetry.space_group_name_H-M   'P 1'
#
loop_
_entity.id
_entity.type
_entity.pdbx_description
1 polymer ?
#
loop_
_entity_poly.entity_id
_entity_poly.type
_entity_poly.pdbx_seq_one_letter_code
_entity_poly.pdbx_strand_id
1 'polypeptide(L)'
;MGFKEISSLPKAFALGIALILAYTIFDKIVWTFFPPAGYEKVYGMAVYSLISFVLIPIIAIVFFEDRASILFFYTAMLLYLGGLEDVLFYVLFLEPIPNELPWLDGTPASLVSNLMGFEHVTSIGLVLNSLLFFSLVMLVWFVLELKK
;
A
#
# COMPACT_ATOMS: atom_id res chain seq x y z
N MET A 1 -31.33 -12.46 -3.32
CA MET A 1 -30.84 -11.11 -3.00
C MET A 1 -30.18 -10.56 -4.24
N GLY A 2 -30.81 -9.59 -4.91
CA GLY A 2 -30.22 -8.92 -6.06
C GLY A 2 -29.06 -8.06 -5.57
N PHE A 3 -27.83 -8.46 -5.91
CA PHE A 3 -26.65 -7.69 -5.60
C PHE A 3 -26.73 -6.38 -6.39
N LYS A 4 -26.81 -5.26 -5.67
CA LYS A 4 -26.81 -3.91 -6.26
C LYS A 4 -25.62 -3.78 -7.20
N GLU A 5 -25.88 -3.23 -8.37
CA GLU A 5 -24.96 -3.10 -9.48
C GLU A 5 -23.60 -2.55 -9.07
N ILE A 6 -22.59 -3.08 -9.75
CA ILE A 6 -21.16 -2.85 -9.58
C ILE A 6 -20.78 -1.44 -10.12
N SER A 7 -21.56 -0.41 -9.81
CA SER A 7 -21.26 1.02 -10.04
C SER A 7 -20.28 1.58 -8.99
N SER A 8 -19.88 0.74 -8.03
CA SER A 8 -18.98 1.07 -6.92
C SER A 8 -17.51 0.87 -7.24
N LEU A 9 -17.14 0.25 -8.37
CA LEU A 9 -15.75 -0.10 -8.67
C LEU A 9 -14.83 1.16 -8.70
N PRO A 10 -15.03 2.16 -9.59
CA PRO A 10 -14.16 3.35 -9.60
C PRO A 10 -14.10 4.05 -8.23
N LYS A 11 -15.20 4.02 -7.47
CA LYS A 11 -15.27 4.59 -6.12
C LYS A 11 -14.39 3.81 -5.13
N ALA A 12 -14.39 2.49 -5.20
CA ALA A 12 -13.57 1.63 -4.35
C ALA A 12 -12.07 1.73 -4.69
N PHE A 13 -11.71 1.89 -5.97
CA PHE A 13 -10.33 2.20 -6.35
C PHE A 13 -9.89 3.58 -5.82
N ALA A 14 -10.69 4.63 -6.04
CA ALA A 14 -10.40 5.97 -5.55
C ALA A 14 -10.29 6.02 -4.01
N LEU A 15 -11.16 5.28 -3.31
CA LEU A 15 -11.09 5.12 -1.87
C LEU A 15 -9.79 4.41 -1.45
N GLY A 16 -9.35 3.40 -2.21
CA GLY A 16 -8.09 2.68 -2.00
C GLY A 16 -6.90 3.63 -1.99
N ILE A 17 -6.81 4.47 -3.02
CA ILE A 17 -5.80 5.53 -3.11
C ILE A 17 -5.91 6.51 -1.94
N ALA A 18 -7.11 6.98 -1.61
CA ALA A 18 -7.32 7.92 -0.50
C ALA A 18 -6.85 7.33 0.84
N LEU A 19 -7.02 6.03 1.05
CA LEU A 19 -6.61 5.36 2.28
C LEU A 19 -5.10 5.16 2.38
N ILE A 20 -4.43 4.86 1.27
CA ILE A 20 -2.96 4.84 1.23
C ILE A 20 -2.44 6.25 1.51
N LEU A 21 -3.01 7.29 0.91
CA LEU A 21 -2.61 8.68 1.17
C LEU A 21 -2.80 9.06 2.65
N ALA A 22 -3.94 8.71 3.24
CA ALA A 22 -4.20 8.96 4.66
C ALA A 22 -3.21 8.21 5.56
N TYR A 23 -2.90 6.96 5.21
CA TYR A 23 -1.89 6.16 5.90
C TYR A 23 -0.51 6.82 5.80
N THR A 24 -0.07 7.23 4.60
CA THR A 24 1.23 7.90 4.39
C THR A 24 1.36 9.19 5.20
N ILE A 25 0.29 9.98 5.29
CA ILE A 25 0.27 11.18 6.15
C ILE A 25 0.42 10.79 7.63
N PHE A 26 -0.31 9.76 8.05
CA PHE A 26 -0.20 9.24 9.42
C PHE A 26 1.21 8.71 9.72
N ASP A 27 1.81 7.97 8.79
CA ASP A 27 3.17 7.45 8.92
C ASP A 27 4.17 8.58 9.11
N LYS A 28 4.08 9.66 8.32
CA LYS A 28 4.91 10.86 8.52
C LYS A 28 4.74 11.48 9.90
N ILE A 29 3.49 11.58 10.39
CA ILE A 29 3.21 12.08 11.73
C ILE A 29 3.92 11.21 12.77
N VAL A 30 3.77 9.89 12.67
CA VAL A 30 4.44 8.93 13.56
C VAL A 30 5.95 9.12 13.53
N TRP A 31 6.56 9.17 12.34
CA TRP A 31 8.01 9.38 12.19
C TRP A 31 8.50 10.72 12.72
N THR A 32 7.65 11.76 12.69
CA THR A 32 7.97 13.09 13.22
C THR A 32 8.02 13.08 14.76
N PHE A 33 7.09 12.39 15.41
CA PHE A 33 7.00 12.32 16.88
C PHE A 33 7.85 11.19 17.49
N PHE A 34 8.13 10.15 16.71
CA PHE A 34 8.88 8.96 17.11
C PHE A 34 10.04 8.70 16.14
N PRO A 35 11.01 9.62 16.04
CA PRO A 35 12.16 9.43 15.16
C PRO A 35 12.92 8.15 15.54
N PRO A 36 13.49 7.42 14.57
CA PRO A 36 14.19 6.16 14.80
C PRO A 36 15.49 6.42 15.57
N ALA A 37 15.41 6.44 16.89
CA ALA A 37 16.59 6.18 17.72
C ALA A 37 16.81 4.65 17.72
N GLY A 38 17.45 4.15 16.65
CA GLY A 38 17.81 2.74 16.47
C GLY A 38 16.75 1.89 15.77
N TYR A 39 17.22 0.93 14.97
CA TYR A 39 16.44 -0.05 14.21
C TYR A 39 15.53 -0.93 15.08
N GLU A 40 15.80 -1.06 16.38
CA GLU A 40 15.05 -1.92 17.30
C GLU A 40 13.66 -1.36 17.67
N LYS A 41 13.39 -0.06 17.42
CA LYS A 41 12.04 0.53 17.59
C LYS A 41 11.15 0.41 16.36
N VAL A 42 11.68 -0.07 15.23
CA VAL A 42 10.94 -0.27 13.96
C VAL A 42 9.87 -1.36 14.10
N TYR A 43 10.11 -2.36 14.95
CA TYR A 43 9.13 -3.41 15.27
C TYR A 43 7.86 -2.87 15.95
N GLY A 44 7.98 -1.82 16.77
CA GLY A 44 6.82 -1.17 17.39
C GLY A 44 5.96 -0.44 16.36
N MET A 45 6.59 0.22 15.38
CA MET A 45 5.88 0.93 14.30
C MET A 45 5.21 -0.03 13.32
N ALA A 46 5.85 -1.14 12.95
CA ALA A 46 5.25 -2.17 12.09
C ALA A 46 3.95 -2.75 12.69
N VAL A 47 3.84 -2.83 14.02
CA VAL A 47 2.59 -3.26 14.70
C VAL A 47 1.48 -2.22 14.54
N TYR A 48 1.77 -0.91 14.60
CA TYR A 48 0.78 0.14 14.35
C TYR A 48 0.35 0.20 12.88
N SER A 49 1.27 -0.06 11.95
CA SER A 49 0.99 -0.24 10.52
C SER A 49 0.01 -1.39 10.30
N LEU A 50 0.31 -2.55 10.90
CA LEU A 50 -0.50 -3.75 10.77
C LEU A 50 -1.88 -3.58 11.40
N ILE A 51 -1.98 -2.93 12.57
CA ILE A 51 -3.24 -2.67 13.26
C ILE A 51 -4.13 -1.74 12.41
N SER A 52 -3.56 -0.68 11.83
CA SER A 52 -4.30 0.21 10.93
C SER A 52 -4.78 -0.53 9.68
N PHE A 53 -3.91 -1.35 9.07
CA PHE A 53 -4.26 -2.12 7.87
C PHE A 53 -5.19 -3.31 8.11
N VAL A 54 -5.27 -3.86 9.32
CA VAL A 54 -6.15 -4.99 9.67
C VAL A 54 -7.49 -4.53 10.26
N LEU A 55 -7.54 -3.40 10.97
CA LEU A 55 -8.79 -2.88 11.53
C LEU A 55 -9.68 -2.22 10.47
N ILE A 56 -9.11 -1.46 9.54
CA ILE A 56 -9.89 -0.77 8.49
C ILE A 56 -10.71 -1.75 7.62
N PRO A 57 -10.17 -2.91 7.21
CA PRO A 57 -10.90 -3.94 6.46
C PRO A 57 -11.86 -4.75 7.33
N ILE A 58 -11.50 -5.05 8.58
CA ILE A 58 -12.42 -5.72 9.50
C ILE A 58 -13.63 -4.83 9.72
N ILE A 59 -13.44 -3.53 9.95
CA ILE A 59 -14.53 -2.55 10.01
C ILE A 59 -15.27 -2.52 8.66
N ALA A 60 -14.58 -2.50 7.53
CA ALA A 60 -15.21 -2.47 6.21
C ALA A 60 -16.05 -3.75 5.91
N ILE A 61 -15.60 -4.92 6.35
CA ILE A 61 -16.26 -6.22 6.14
C ILE A 61 -17.43 -6.37 7.12
N VAL A 62 -17.20 -6.06 8.40
CA VAL A 62 -18.19 -6.20 9.48
C VAL A 62 -19.34 -5.21 9.32
N PHE A 63 -19.07 -3.99 8.84
CA PHE A 63 -20.11 -2.95 8.78
C PHE A 63 -20.79 -2.82 7.42
N PHE A 64 -20.16 -3.25 6.31
CA PHE A 64 -20.70 -2.96 4.98
C PHE A 64 -21.18 -4.17 4.18
N GLU A 65 -20.88 -5.42 4.60
CA GLU A 65 -21.34 -6.68 3.94
C GLU A 65 -21.28 -6.67 2.39
N ASP A 66 -20.39 -5.88 1.80
CA ASP A 66 -20.34 -5.62 0.36
C ASP A 66 -19.02 -6.16 -0.23
N ARG A 67 -19.12 -6.86 -1.36
CA ARG A 67 -17.97 -7.30 -2.17
C ARG A 67 -17.05 -6.14 -2.53
N ALA A 68 -17.60 -4.92 -2.67
CA ALA A 68 -16.81 -3.72 -2.93
C ALA A 68 -15.84 -3.41 -1.79
N SER A 69 -16.22 -3.63 -0.53
CA SER A 69 -15.36 -3.42 0.65
C SER A 69 -14.20 -4.40 0.71
N ILE A 70 -14.44 -5.65 0.29
CA ILE A 70 -13.39 -6.68 0.19
C ILE A 70 -12.40 -6.33 -0.93
N LEU A 71 -12.91 -5.97 -2.12
CA LEU A 71 -12.06 -5.53 -3.24
C LEU A 71 -11.26 -4.26 -2.90
N PHE A 72 -11.90 -3.33 -2.19
CA PHE A 72 -11.27 -2.14 -1.65
C PHE A 72 -10.07 -2.49 -0.75
N PHE A 73 -10.23 -3.41 0.20
CA PHE A 73 -9.15 -3.83 1.08
C PHE A 73 -7.96 -4.43 0.31
N TYR A 74 -8.21 -5.41 -0.56
CA TYR A 74 -7.14 -6.06 -1.31
C TYR A 74 -6.41 -5.08 -2.23
N THR A 75 -7.12 -4.09 -2.77
CA THR A 75 -6.52 -3.02 -3.57
C THR A 75 -5.54 -2.20 -2.74
N ALA A 76 -5.99 -1.71 -1.58
CA ALA A 76 -5.13 -0.95 -0.68
C ALA A 76 -3.91 -1.78 -0.23
N MET A 77 -4.12 -3.05 0.12
CA MET A 77 -3.05 -3.96 0.55
C MET A 77 -2.02 -4.22 -0.55
N LEU A 78 -2.47 -4.49 -1.79
CA LEU A 78 -1.55 -4.75 -2.90
C LEU A 78 -0.69 -3.53 -3.23
N LEU A 79 -1.30 -2.34 -3.26
CA LEU A 79 -0.57 -1.11 -3.52
C LEU A 79 0.43 -0.79 -2.39
N TYR A 80 0.05 -1.02 -1.13
CA TYR A 80 0.94 -0.91 0.03
C TYR A 80 2.13 -1.87 -0.07
N LEU A 81 1.86 -3.17 -0.27
CA LEU A 81 2.90 -4.19 -0.41
C LEU A 81 3.81 -3.94 -1.62
N GLY A 82 3.29 -3.29 -2.66
CA GLY A 82 4.06 -2.86 -3.82
C GLY A 82 5.07 -1.74 -3.53
N GLY A 83 5.00 -1.10 -2.36
CA GLY A 83 5.82 0.07 -2.01
C GLY A 83 5.28 1.40 -2.52
N LEU A 84 4.03 1.43 -3.02
CA LEU A 84 3.44 2.69 -3.52
C LEU A 84 3.32 3.72 -2.39
N GLU A 85 3.06 3.24 -1.17
CA GLU A 85 2.99 4.05 0.04
C GLU A 85 4.34 4.76 0.31
N ASP A 86 5.45 4.03 0.29
CA ASP A 86 6.79 4.60 0.43
C ASP A 86 7.11 5.62 -0.68
N VAL A 87 6.76 5.33 -1.93
CA VAL A 87 6.94 6.29 -3.04
C VAL A 87 6.12 7.56 -2.79
N LEU A 88 4.86 7.41 -2.36
CA LEU A 88 3.99 8.54 -2.04
C LEU A 88 4.53 9.35 -0.86
N PHE A 89 5.11 8.71 0.15
CA PHE A 89 5.76 9.40 1.26
C PHE A 89 6.80 10.40 0.74
N TYR A 90 7.77 9.93 -0.04
CA TYR A 90 8.85 10.79 -0.53
C TYR A 90 8.34 11.86 -1.50
N VAL A 91 7.36 11.53 -2.35
CA VAL A 91 6.76 12.49 -3.29
C VAL A 91 5.95 13.58 -2.56
N LEU A 92 5.08 13.20 -1.62
CA LEU A 92 4.21 14.13 -0.90
C LEU A 92 4.98 15.08 0.00
N PHE A 93 6.06 14.58 0.62
CA PHE A 93 6.89 15.37 1.53
C PHE A 93 8.09 16.02 0.84
N LEU A 94 8.20 15.88 -0.48
CA LEU A 94 9.28 16.46 -1.30
C LEU A 94 10.68 16.05 -0.80
N GLU A 95 10.80 14.82 -0.30
CA GLU A 95 12.04 14.25 0.20
C GLU A 95 12.66 13.35 -0.89
N PRO A 96 13.99 13.38 -1.07
CA PRO A 96 14.64 12.47 -2.00
C PRO A 96 14.54 11.03 -1.48
N ILE A 97 14.11 10.09 -2.33
CA ILE A 97 14.15 8.67 -2.02
C ILE A 97 15.62 8.26 -1.84
N PRO A 98 16.03 7.69 -0.69
CA PRO A 98 17.37 7.15 -0.49
C PRO A 98 17.74 6.13 -1.56
N ASN A 99 19.02 6.10 -1.95
CA ASN A 99 19.50 5.15 -2.95
C ASN A 99 19.34 3.69 -2.51
N GLU A 100 19.39 3.45 -1.20
CA GLU A 100 19.24 2.15 -0.57
C GLU A 100 18.25 2.27 0.60
N LEU A 101 17.35 1.30 0.67
CA LEU A 101 16.24 1.25 1.62
C LEU A 101 16.27 -0.12 2.34
N PRO A 102 17.33 -0.42 3.13
CA PRO A 102 17.53 -1.76 3.70
C PRO A 102 16.43 -2.20 4.67
N TRP A 103 15.64 -1.26 5.21
CA TRP A 103 14.47 -1.59 6.04
C TRP A 103 13.29 -2.16 5.24
N LEU A 104 13.32 -2.08 3.92
CA LEU A 104 12.35 -2.72 3.03
C LEU A 104 12.80 -4.12 2.56
N ASP A 105 14.00 -4.55 2.95
CA ASP A 105 14.51 -5.87 2.58
C ASP A 105 13.63 -6.96 3.21
N GLY A 106 13.32 -7.98 2.42
CA GLY A 106 12.43 -9.07 2.84
C GLY A 106 10.93 -8.73 2.80
N THR A 107 10.55 -7.50 2.47
CA THR A 107 9.16 -7.14 2.17
C THR A 107 8.82 -7.39 0.69
N PRO A 108 7.54 -7.46 0.29
CA PRO A 108 7.19 -7.55 -1.14
C PRO A 108 7.65 -6.36 -1.99
N ALA A 109 8.01 -5.22 -1.37
CA ALA A 109 8.62 -4.08 -2.06
C ALA A 109 10.02 -4.42 -2.63
N SER A 110 10.68 -5.46 -2.10
CA SER A 110 11.99 -5.92 -2.54
C SER A 110 11.99 -6.74 -3.83
N LEU A 111 10.82 -7.15 -4.33
CA LEU A 111 10.72 -8.12 -5.44
C LEU A 111 11.49 -7.67 -6.69
N VAL A 112 11.30 -6.44 -7.17
CA VAL A 112 12.02 -5.97 -8.37
C VAL A 112 13.52 -5.80 -8.10
N SER A 113 13.91 -5.28 -6.95
CA SER A 113 15.33 -5.12 -6.58
C SER A 113 16.06 -6.47 -6.56
N ASN A 114 15.43 -7.50 -6.00
CA ASN A 114 15.96 -8.86 -5.97
C ASN A 114 16.08 -9.46 -7.37
N LEU A 115 15.09 -9.23 -8.25
CA LEU A 115 15.14 -9.68 -9.65
C LEU A 115 16.27 -9.01 -10.45
N MET A 116 16.63 -7.78 -10.09
CA MET A 116 17.75 -7.05 -10.70
C MET A 116 19.11 -7.40 -10.08
N GLY A 117 19.14 -8.24 -9.04
CA GLY A 117 20.37 -8.69 -8.37
C GLY A 117 20.96 -7.68 -7.38
N PHE A 118 20.16 -6.74 -6.87
CA PHE A 118 20.59 -5.84 -5.80
C PHE A 118 20.51 -6.51 -4.43
N GLU A 119 21.42 -6.16 -3.53
CA GLU A 119 21.44 -6.64 -2.15
C GLU A 119 20.33 -5.99 -1.30
N HIS A 120 20.08 -4.70 -1.54
CA HIS A 120 19.08 -3.90 -0.86
C HIS A 120 18.03 -3.36 -1.83
N VAL A 121 16.86 -2.98 -1.30
CA VAL A 121 15.87 -2.24 -2.09
C VAL A 121 16.45 -0.90 -2.53
N THR A 122 16.51 -0.66 -3.84
CA THR A 122 16.99 0.61 -4.41
C THR A 122 15.83 1.55 -4.69
N SER A 123 16.09 2.87 -4.80
CA SER A 123 15.07 3.85 -5.20
C SER A 123 14.40 3.51 -6.55
N ILE A 124 15.20 3.10 -7.54
CA ILE A 124 14.71 2.65 -8.85
C ILE A 124 13.89 1.35 -8.69
N GLY A 125 14.39 0.39 -7.92
CA GLY A 125 13.69 -0.86 -7.66
C GLY A 125 12.34 -0.64 -6.98
N LEU A 126 12.25 0.25 -6.00
CA LEU A 126 11.01 0.62 -5.31
C LEU A 126 9.99 1.24 -6.28
N VAL A 127 10.41 2.19 -7.12
CA VAL A 127 9.52 2.83 -8.10
C VAL A 127 9.01 1.81 -9.12
N LEU A 128 9.89 0.97 -9.66
CA LEU A 128 9.50 -0.07 -10.62
C LEU A 128 8.56 -1.10 -9.99
N ASN A 129 8.81 -1.51 -8.74
CA ASN A 129 7.94 -2.42 -8.02
C ASN A 129 6.54 -1.81 -7.76
N SER A 130 6.50 -0.54 -7.38
CA SER A 130 5.26 0.21 -7.18
C SER A 130 4.43 0.28 -8.46
N LEU A 131 5.08 0.56 -9.60
CA LEU A 131 4.42 0.58 -10.92
C LEU A 131 3.92 -0.80 -11.33
N LEU A 132 4.67 -1.87 -11.04
CA LEU A 132 4.25 -3.24 -11.31
C LEU A 132 2.97 -3.59 -10.54
N PHE A 133 2.95 -3.36 -9.22
CA PHE A 133 1.78 -3.64 -8.39
C PHE A 133 0.58 -2.75 -8.75
N PHE A 134 0.82 -1.47 -9.05
CA PHE A 134 -0.22 -0.59 -9.58
C PHE A 134 -0.83 -1.13 -10.87
N SER A 135 0.00 -1.60 -11.80
CA SER A 135 -0.44 -2.18 -13.07
C SER A 135 -1.21 -3.49 -12.87
N LEU A 136 -0.77 -4.34 -11.94
CA LEU A 136 -1.47 -5.58 -11.57
C LEU A 136 -2.86 -5.28 -10.99
N VAL A 137 -2.96 -4.29 -10.11
CA VAL A 137 -4.23 -3.80 -9.60
C VAL A 137 -5.09 -3.34 -10.77
N MET A 138 -4.63 -2.40 -11.60
CA MET A 138 -5.40 -1.91 -12.75
C MET A 138 -5.88 -3.03 -13.68
N LEU A 139 -5.05 -4.05 -13.92
CA LEU A 139 -5.41 -5.22 -14.72
C LEU A 139 -6.52 -6.06 -14.06
N VAL A 140 -6.40 -6.37 -12.76
CA VAL A 140 -7.45 -7.09 -12.01
C VAL A 140 -8.77 -6.33 -12.08
N TRP A 141 -8.71 -5.01 -11.87
CA TRP A 141 -9.86 -4.12 -11.94
C TRP A 141 -10.51 -4.13 -13.32
N PHE A 142 -9.72 -4.02 -14.39
CA PHE A 142 -10.19 -4.09 -15.78
C PHE A 142 -10.86 -5.44 -16.09
N VAL A 143 -10.26 -6.55 -15.66
CA VAL A 143 -10.84 -7.89 -15.87
C VAL A 143 -12.16 -8.07 -15.12
N LEU A 144 -12.29 -7.52 -13.92
CA LEU A 144 -13.54 -7.55 -13.15
C LEU A 144 -14.64 -6.71 -13.81
N GLU A 145 -14.29 -5.59 -14.43
CA GLU A 145 -15.23 -4.75 -15.20
C GLU A 145 -15.77 -5.48 -16.43
N LEU A 146 -14.91 -6.18 -17.18
CA LEU A 146 -15.31 -6.94 -18.38
C LEU A 146 -16.23 -8.13 -18.10
N LYS A 147 -16.27 -8.61 -16.86
CA LYS A 147 -17.11 -9.76 -16.45
C LYS A 147 -18.53 -9.36 -16.02
N LYS A 148 -18.87 -8.07 -16.08
CA LYS A 148 -20.23 -7.57 -15.85
C LYS A 148 -21.06 -7.70 -17.11
#